data_AF-A0A660N8J5-F1
#
_entry.id   AF-A0A660N8J5-F1
#
_cell.length_a   1.000
_cell.length_b   1.000
_cell.length_c   1.000
_cell.angle_alpha   90.00
_cell.angle_beta   90.00
_cell.angle_gamma   90.00
#
_symmetry.space_group_name_H-M   'P 1'
#
loop_
_entity.id
_entity.type
_entity.pdbx_description
1 polymer ?
#
loop_
_entity_poly.entity_id
_entity_poly.type
_entity_poly.pdbx_seq_one_letter_code
_entity_poly.pdbx_strand_id
1 'polypeptide(L)'
;MQYSTFPKTPNNALLEPMFLGQPVNVARYDQQKYETFEKLIEKQISFFWRPEEVDLSRDRIDYANLPEHEKHIFISNLKYQTLLDSIQGRSPNVGLLPLVSLPELETWIETWSFFET
;
A
#
# COMPACT_ATOMS: atom_id res chain seq x y z
N MET A 1 23.81 -5.45 9.75
CA MET A 1 23.69 -6.11 8.43
C MET A 1 23.51 -5.03 7.39
N GLN A 2 24.23 -5.12 6.27
CA GLN A 2 24.04 -4.22 5.13
C GLN A 2 22.86 -4.75 4.31
N TYR A 3 21.92 -3.88 3.93
CA TYR A 3 20.80 -4.25 3.05
C TYR A 3 21.32 -4.78 1.71
N SER A 4 20.67 -5.81 1.17
CA SER A 4 20.95 -6.37 -0.14
C SER A 4 19.63 -6.62 -0.85
N THR A 5 19.51 -6.13 -2.07
CA THR A 5 18.33 -6.34 -2.93
C THR A 5 18.20 -7.78 -3.42
N PHE A 6 19.26 -8.58 -3.33
CA PHE A 6 19.24 -9.99 -3.73
C PHE A 6 20.31 -10.79 -2.97
N PRO A 7 20.03 -11.25 -1.74
CA PRO A 7 20.96 -12.09 -1.01
C PRO A 7 21.11 -13.46 -1.69
N LYS A 8 22.37 -13.84 -1.96
CA LYS A 8 22.73 -15.10 -2.63
C LYS A 8 22.66 -16.32 -1.72
N THR A 9 22.55 -16.11 -0.40
CA THR A 9 22.45 -17.20 0.58
C THR A 9 21.11 -17.91 0.41
N PRO A 10 21.11 -19.23 0.14
CA PRO A 10 19.86 -19.99 0.11
C PRO A 10 19.23 -20.01 1.50
N ASN A 11 17.95 -19.67 1.60
CA ASN A 11 17.18 -19.74 2.83
C ASN A 11 15.82 -20.39 2.58
N ASN A 12 15.13 -20.78 3.67
CA ASN A 12 13.75 -21.22 3.62
C ASN A 12 12.85 -20.08 4.09
N ALA A 13 12.19 -19.41 3.15
CA ALA A 13 11.29 -18.27 3.43
C ALA A 13 10.20 -18.61 4.45
N LEU A 14 9.72 -19.87 4.51
CA LEU A 14 8.69 -20.29 5.47
C LEU A 14 9.17 -20.26 6.94
N LEU A 15 10.48 -20.20 7.16
CA LEU A 15 11.09 -20.16 8.49
C LEU A 15 11.53 -18.76 8.90
N GLU A 16 11.70 -17.82 7.97
CA GLU A 16 12.10 -16.44 8.25
C GLU A 16 11.06 -15.71 9.12
N PRO A 17 11.46 -14.79 10.00
CA PRO A 17 10.52 -13.88 10.64
C PRO A 17 9.87 -12.94 9.59
N MET A 18 8.78 -12.26 9.94
CA MET A 18 8.19 -11.24 9.07
C MET A 18 9.18 -10.11 8.74
N PHE A 19 9.96 -9.70 9.75
CA PHE A 19 10.90 -8.61 9.67
C PHE A 19 12.24 -8.98 10.30
N LEU A 20 13.28 -8.26 9.88
CA LEU A 20 14.66 -8.33 10.40
C LEU A 20 15.34 -9.69 10.20
N GLY A 21 14.79 -10.54 9.33
CA GLY A 21 15.42 -11.77 8.84
C GLY A 21 16.34 -11.51 7.64
N GLN A 22 16.59 -12.56 6.85
CA GLN A 22 17.28 -12.39 5.57
C GLN A 22 16.38 -11.62 4.58
N PRO A 23 16.86 -10.57 3.88
CA PRO A 23 16.08 -9.90 2.85
C PRO A 23 15.56 -10.89 1.80
N VAL A 24 14.40 -10.57 1.20
CA VAL A 24 13.80 -11.42 0.17
C VAL A 24 14.73 -11.48 -1.05
N ASN A 25 14.88 -12.67 -1.63
CA ASN A 25 15.61 -12.88 -2.87
C ASN A 25 14.65 -13.21 -4.03
N VAL A 26 13.93 -14.33 -3.93
CA VAL A 26 12.96 -14.78 -4.93
C VAL A 26 11.56 -14.40 -4.46
N ALA A 27 10.92 -13.50 -5.21
CA ALA A 27 9.48 -13.25 -5.07
C ALA A 27 8.71 -14.45 -5.64
N ARG A 28 8.04 -15.21 -4.77
CA ARG A 28 7.24 -16.39 -5.12
C ARG A 28 5.96 -16.43 -4.29
N TYR A 29 4.89 -16.97 -4.89
CA TYR A 29 3.52 -16.91 -4.35
C TYR A 29 2.82 -18.27 -4.38
N ASP A 30 3.57 -19.35 -4.62
CA ASP A 30 3.05 -20.72 -4.58
C ASP A 30 2.96 -21.30 -3.16
N GLN A 31 3.62 -20.66 -2.19
CA GLN A 31 3.58 -20.99 -0.78
C GLN A 31 3.80 -19.73 0.06
N GLN A 32 3.15 -19.67 1.24
CA GLN A 32 3.26 -18.54 2.16
C GLN A 32 3.49 -19.04 3.58
N LYS A 33 4.27 -18.31 4.37
CA LYS A 33 4.29 -18.50 5.82
C LYS A 33 2.98 -17.99 6.43
N TYR A 34 2.48 -16.87 5.91
CA TYR A 34 1.20 -16.28 6.31
C TYR A 34 0.30 -16.02 5.10
N GLU A 35 -0.61 -16.95 4.83
CA GLU A 35 -1.58 -16.86 3.71
C GLU A 35 -2.44 -15.58 3.72
N THR A 36 -2.59 -14.91 4.86
CA THR A 36 -3.38 -13.69 4.97
C THR A 36 -2.87 -12.60 4.03
N PHE A 37 -1.56 -12.47 3.83
CA PHE A 37 -1.01 -11.43 2.96
C PHE A 37 -1.31 -11.71 1.48
N GLU A 38 -1.24 -12.96 1.05
CA GLU A 38 -1.68 -13.36 -0.30
C GLU A 38 -3.16 -13.04 -0.52
N LYS A 39 -4.02 -13.41 0.45
CA LYS A 39 -5.45 -13.13 0.38
C LYS A 39 -5.74 -11.63 0.31
N LEU A 40 -4.95 -10.80 1.01
CA LEU A 40 -5.06 -9.35 0.95
C LEU A 40 -4.61 -8.80 -0.42
N ILE A 41 -3.51 -9.31 -0.99
CA ILE A 41 -3.04 -8.95 -2.33
C ILE A 41 -4.13 -9.26 -3.37
N GLU A 42 -4.63 -10.49 -3.40
CA GLU A 42 -5.70 -10.90 -4.31
C GLU A 42 -6.95 -10.03 -4.15
N LYS A 43 -7.34 -9.78 -2.90
CA LYS A 43 -8.51 -8.95 -2.59
C LYS A 43 -8.33 -7.52 -3.08
N GLN A 44 -7.17 -6.93 -2.85
CA GLN A 44 -6.86 -5.56 -3.25
C GLN A 44 -6.85 -5.42 -4.77
N ILE A 45 -6.21 -6.36 -5.48
CA ILE A 45 -6.23 -6.41 -6.95
C ILE A 45 -7.67 -6.57 -7.47
N SER A 46 -8.50 -7.37 -6.81
CA SER A 46 -9.93 -7.52 -7.19
C SER A 46 -10.74 -6.23 -7.06
N PHE A 47 -10.25 -5.25 -6.29
CA PHE A 47 -10.84 -3.93 -6.10
C PHE A 47 -10.21 -2.84 -6.96
N PHE A 48 -9.35 -3.20 -7.92
CA PHE A 48 -8.77 -2.21 -8.82
C PHE A 48 -9.86 -1.38 -9.50
N TRP A 49 -9.72 -0.06 -9.39
CA TRP A 49 -10.61 0.95 -9.97
C TRP A 49 -9.76 2.15 -10.36
N ARG A 50 -10.28 2.99 -11.26
CA ARG A 50 -9.59 4.21 -11.68
C ARG A 50 -10.42 5.45 -11.32
N PRO A 51 -9.81 6.50 -10.73
CA PRO A 51 -10.54 7.72 -10.38
C PRO A 51 -11.30 8.36 -11.54
N GLU A 52 -10.74 8.30 -12.76
CA GLU A 52 -11.36 8.88 -13.96
C GLU A 52 -12.65 8.16 -14.39
N GLU A 53 -12.94 6.97 -13.86
CA GLU A 53 -14.17 6.22 -14.15
C GLU A 53 -15.38 6.74 -13.35
N VAL A 54 -15.15 7.61 -12.36
CA VAL A 54 -16.20 8.22 -11.53
C VAL A 54 -16.53 9.62 -12.05
N ASP A 55 -17.79 9.86 -12.41
CA ASP A 55 -18.26 11.18 -12.85
C ASP A 55 -18.36 12.16 -11.67
N LEU A 56 -17.60 13.25 -11.75
CA LEU A 56 -17.59 14.36 -10.78
C LEU A 56 -18.16 15.67 -11.37
N SER A 57 -18.89 15.60 -12.48
CA SER A 57 -19.37 16.78 -13.20
C SER A 57 -20.29 17.69 -12.37
N ARG A 58 -21.05 17.11 -11.43
CA ARG A 58 -21.99 17.82 -10.55
C ARG A 58 -21.34 18.43 -9.32
N ASP A 59 -20.30 17.80 -8.79
CA ASP A 59 -19.62 18.18 -7.55
C ASP A 59 -19.14 19.64 -7.55
N ARG A 60 -18.73 20.15 -8.71
CA ARG A 60 -18.34 21.57 -8.86
C ARG A 60 -19.48 22.52 -8.51
N ILE A 61 -20.68 22.26 -9.03
CA ILE A 61 -21.86 23.10 -8.82
C ILE A 61 -22.34 22.95 -7.39
N ASP A 62 -22.39 21.71 -6.89
CA ASP A 62 -22.82 21.42 -5.53
C ASP A 62 -21.91 22.10 -4.51
N TYR A 63 -20.58 21.95 -4.65
CA TYR A 63 -19.60 22.62 -3.79
C TYR A 63 -19.73 24.15 -3.85
N ALA A 64 -19.97 24.74 -5.02
CA ALA A 64 -20.14 26.18 -5.16
C ALA A 64 -21.38 26.70 -4.41
N ASN A 65 -22.45 25.91 -4.38
CA ASN A 65 -23.72 26.24 -3.73
C ASN A 65 -23.73 25.99 -2.21
N LEU A 66 -22.72 25.30 -1.66
CA LEU A 66 -22.63 25.08 -0.22
C LEU A 66 -22.44 26.41 0.56
N PRO A 67 -23.05 26.54 1.75
CA PRO A 67 -22.71 27.57 2.71
C PRO A 67 -21.21 27.57 3.04
N GLU A 68 -20.65 28.74 3.38
CA GLU A 68 -19.19 28.88 3.59
C GLU A 68 -18.63 27.96 4.68
N HIS A 69 -19.39 27.74 5.75
CA HIS A 69 -18.97 26.83 6.83
C HIS A 69 -18.98 25.36 6.38
N GLU A 70 -19.90 24.96 5.50
CA GLU A 70 -19.92 23.60 4.93
C GLU A 70 -18.78 23.40 3.93
N LYS A 71 -18.47 24.42 3.11
CA LYS A 71 -17.27 24.41 2.26
C LYS A 71 -16.01 24.20 3.09
N HIS A 72 -15.89 24.92 4.21
CA HIS A 72 -14.77 24.76 5.13
C HIS A 72 -14.67 23.33 5.67
N ILE A 73 -15.78 22.73 6.11
CA ILE A 73 -15.81 21.35 6.60
C ILE A 73 -15.37 20.39 5.48
N PHE A 74 -15.99 20.48 4.31
CA PHE A 74 -15.72 19.60 3.18
C PHE A 74 -14.25 19.66 2.74
N ILE A 75 -13.74 20.86 2.49
CA ILE A 75 -12.38 21.03 1.96
C ILE A 75 -11.30 20.74 3.00
N SER A 76 -11.58 20.98 4.28
CA SER A 76 -10.64 20.63 5.35
C SER A 76 -10.53 19.12 5.53
N ASN A 77 -11.65 18.40 5.45
CA ASN A 77 -11.66 16.95 5.45
C ASN A 77 -10.88 16.38 4.25
N LEU A 78 -11.18 16.88 3.04
CA LEU A 78 -10.51 16.42 1.82
C LEU A 78 -9.00 16.69 1.87
N LYS A 79 -8.57 17.88 2.31
CA LYS A 79 -7.14 18.20 2.49
C LYS A 79 -6.44 17.23 3.43
N TYR A 80 -7.10 16.84 4.51
CA TYR A 80 -6.51 15.93 5.48
C TYR A 80 -6.38 14.51 4.93
N GLN A 81 -7.40 14.02 4.21
CA GLN A 81 -7.33 12.74 3.48
C GLN A 81 -6.15 12.75 2.49
N THR A 82 -6.05 13.79 1.66
CA THR A 82 -4.93 13.93 0.70
C THR A 82 -3.57 13.94 1.38
N LEU A 83 -3.45 14.58 2.54
CA LEU A 83 -2.20 14.60 3.32
C LEU A 83 -1.82 13.20 3.80
N LEU A 84 -2.79 12.44 4.34
CA LEU A 84 -2.54 11.10 4.85
C LEU A 84 -2.16 10.14 3.73
N ASP A 85 -2.91 10.12 2.63
CA ASP A 85 -2.62 9.24 1.49
C ASP A 85 -1.29 9.61 0.82
N SER A 86 -0.94 10.90 0.80
CA SER A 86 0.40 11.33 0.36
C SER A 86 1.51 10.69 1.19
N ILE A 87 1.33 10.53 2.50
CA ILE A 87 2.30 9.86 3.37
C ILE A 87 2.24 8.35 3.13
N GLN A 88 1.05 7.76 3.05
CA GLN A 88 0.82 6.33 2.87
C GLN A 88 1.29 5.77 1.52
N GLY A 89 1.24 6.54 0.45
CA GLY A 89 1.72 6.11 -0.88
C GLY A 89 3.23 5.86 -0.95
N ARG A 90 4.02 6.35 0.03
CA ARG A 90 5.48 6.17 0.05
C ARG A 90 6.04 5.56 1.34
N SER A 91 5.39 5.80 2.47
CA SER A 91 5.98 5.50 3.78
C SER A 91 6.06 4.02 4.11
N PRO A 92 5.08 3.17 3.76
CA PRO A 92 5.22 1.71 3.89
C PRO A 92 6.40 1.19 3.08
N ASN A 93 6.52 1.61 1.81
CA ASN A 93 7.66 1.21 0.97
C ASN A 93 9.01 1.62 1.58
N VAL A 94 9.18 2.89 1.97
CA VAL A 94 10.45 3.39 2.52
C VAL A 94 10.73 2.84 3.92
N GLY A 95 9.70 2.67 4.75
CA GLY A 95 9.83 2.29 6.15
C GLY A 95 9.93 0.78 6.39
N LEU A 96 9.32 -0.05 5.53
CA LEU A 96 9.14 -1.49 5.78
C LEU A 96 9.92 -2.39 4.81
N LEU A 97 10.05 -2.04 3.52
CA LEU A 97 10.76 -2.90 2.55
C LEU A 97 12.21 -3.20 2.94
N PRO A 98 13.00 -2.26 3.50
CA PRO A 98 14.35 -2.59 3.94
C PRO A 98 14.43 -3.59 5.10
N LEU A 99 13.30 -3.87 5.75
CA LEU A 99 13.19 -4.69 6.96
C LEU A 99 12.48 -6.02 6.72
N VAL A 100 11.76 -6.19 5.60
CA VAL A 100 10.94 -7.37 5.36
C VAL A 100 11.78 -8.58 4.96
N SER A 101 11.36 -9.76 5.39
CA SER A 101 12.06 -11.03 5.12
C SER A 101 11.15 -12.15 4.60
N LEU A 102 9.90 -11.82 4.24
CA LEU A 102 8.93 -12.74 3.66
C LEU A 102 8.41 -12.21 2.31
N PRO A 103 8.37 -13.03 1.25
CA PRO A 103 7.95 -12.59 -0.07
C PRO A 103 6.49 -12.12 -0.12
N GLU A 104 5.57 -12.83 0.55
CA GLU A 104 4.15 -12.46 0.58
C GLU A 104 3.90 -11.12 1.27
N LEU A 105 4.72 -10.79 2.28
CA LEU A 105 4.61 -9.52 3.00
C LEU A 105 5.26 -8.37 2.22
N GLU A 106 6.40 -8.63 1.58
CA GLU A 106 7.07 -7.65 0.71
C GLU A 106 6.12 -7.17 -0.39
N THR A 107 5.51 -8.12 -1.12
CA THR A 107 4.57 -7.80 -2.20
C THR A 107 3.30 -7.16 -1.68
N TRP A 108 2.82 -7.54 -0.49
CA TRP A 108 1.68 -6.87 0.13
C TRP A 108 1.98 -5.40 0.46
N ILE A 109 3.16 -5.08 0.97
CA ILE A 109 3.56 -3.69 1.25
C ILE A 109 3.57 -2.86 -0.02
N GLU A 110 4.13 -3.39 -1.12
CA GLU A 110 4.14 -2.70 -2.41
C GLU A 110 2.74 -2.52 -2.99
N THR A 111 1.91 -3.58 -2.91
CA THR A 111 0.51 -3.53 -3.36
C THR A 111 -0.27 -2.51 -2.56
N TRP A 112 -0.13 -2.51 -1.24
CA TRP A 112 -0.75 -1.51 -0.37
C TRP A 112 -0.33 -0.09 -0.76
N SER A 113 0.98 0.19 -0.84
CA SER A 113 1.45 1.52 -1.21
C SER A 113 0.99 1.95 -2.61
N PHE A 114 0.88 1.03 -3.57
CA PHE A 114 0.32 1.32 -4.89
C PHE A 114 -1.14 1.76 -4.84
N PHE A 115 -1.96 1.16 -3.98
CA PHE A 115 -3.37 1.54 -3.86
C PHE A 115 -3.60 2.84 -3.06
N GLU A 116 -2.57 3.34 -2.37
CA GLU A 116 -2.59 4.63 -1.68
C GLU A 116 -2.16 5.79 -2.61
N THR A 117 -1.80 5.52 -3.87
CA THR A 117 -1.44 6.54 -4.90
C THR A 117 -2.59 6.85 -5.84
#